data_AF-A0A7K2KSK9-F1
#
_entry.id   AF-A0A7K2KSK9-F1
#
_cell.length_a   1.000
_cell.length_b   1.000
_cell.length_c   1.000
_cell.angle_alpha   90.00
_cell.angle_beta   90.00
_cell.angle_gamma   90.00
#
_symmetry.space_group_name_H-M   'P 1'
#
loop_
_entity.id
_entity.type
_entity.pdbx_description
1 polymer ?
#
loop_
_entity_poly.entity_id
_entity_poly.type
_entity_poly.pdbx_seq_one_letter_code
_entity_poly.pdbx_strand_id
1 'polypeptide(L)'
;MTVTAIIAEAVDEALLPFPASPDAHLTDPLTRATLRVQSQMLAATRAFLTGRGFQELLPPIIGPVTDPGIRGSKQVDVDFYGHKYKMMTSAILYKQASLLAFDKIFYIAPNVRLEPLETAVTHRHLAEFHQIDVEIRDARREDAMDLAEQLVGHVIAEVLTRMPAELDLLGRDTDALREVFAGAFGRVGHQAATAELIGLGHPQDPAAEIDWQAEEIVSARADRPFFITDYPKGSRGFYDKENAEQPGVLRNFDLIAPEGYGELASGSEREHDYATLVTRMRETGENPAKYGWYLDLARRGIPASSGFGIGLERFTRYVTGRQAAWQASAYPKLPGVVSA
;
A
#
# COMPACT_ATOMS: atom_id res chain seq x y z
N MET A 1 16.85 -23.59 -23.00
CA MET A 1 16.77 -22.37 -22.19
C MET A 1 16.22 -22.73 -20.82
N THR A 2 16.77 -22.21 -19.74
CA THR A 2 16.19 -22.33 -18.39
C THR A 2 14.87 -21.56 -18.34
N VAL A 3 13.93 -21.97 -17.48
CA VAL A 3 12.65 -21.26 -17.26
C VAL A 3 12.89 -19.77 -16.95
N THR A 4 13.98 -19.46 -16.24
CA THR A 4 14.43 -18.09 -15.96
C THR A 4 14.76 -17.27 -17.22
N ALA A 5 15.32 -17.88 -18.26
CA ALA A 5 15.66 -17.19 -19.51
C ALA A 5 14.41 -16.92 -20.38
N ILE A 6 13.42 -17.82 -20.34
CA ILE A 6 12.13 -17.64 -21.04
C ILE A 6 11.30 -16.55 -20.37
N ILE A 7 11.32 -16.49 -19.03
CA ILE A 7 10.67 -15.40 -18.28
C ILE A 7 11.38 -14.07 -18.56
N ALA A 8 12.71 -14.05 -18.62
CA ALA A 8 13.45 -12.82 -18.93
C ALA A 8 13.10 -12.25 -20.32
N GLU A 9 13.02 -13.08 -21.37
CA GLU A 9 12.63 -12.64 -22.71
C GLU A 9 11.17 -12.18 -22.80
N ALA A 10 10.22 -12.89 -22.18
CA ALA A 10 8.81 -12.48 -22.18
C ALA A 10 8.54 -11.22 -21.35
N VAL A 11 9.35 -10.98 -20.31
CA VAL A 11 9.32 -9.75 -19.52
C VAL A 11 9.87 -8.58 -20.35
N ASP A 12 10.89 -8.79 -21.17
CA ASP A 12 11.50 -7.74 -22.00
C ASP A 12 10.56 -7.17 -23.09
N GLU A 13 9.71 -8.01 -23.70
CA GLU A 13 8.73 -7.57 -24.71
C GLU A 13 7.48 -6.89 -24.13
N ALA A 14 7.10 -7.21 -22.89
CA ALA A 14 5.90 -6.68 -22.23
C ALA A 14 6.19 -5.50 -21.28
N LEU A 15 7.46 -5.25 -20.96
CA LEU A 15 7.85 -4.09 -20.17
C LEU A 15 7.72 -2.82 -21.02
N LEU A 16 7.11 -1.80 -20.42
CA LEU A 16 7.30 -0.44 -20.92
C LEU A 16 8.80 -0.14 -20.96
N PRO A 17 9.29 0.60 -21.98
CA PRO A 17 10.71 0.89 -22.12
C PRO A 17 11.31 1.41 -20.81
N PHE A 18 12.10 0.57 -20.15
CA PHE A 18 12.77 0.92 -18.91
C PHE A 18 13.98 1.82 -19.24
N PRO A 19 14.31 2.82 -18.41
CA PRO A 19 15.39 3.74 -18.73
C PRO A 19 16.73 3.01 -18.87
N ALA A 20 17.49 3.37 -19.90
CA ALA A 20 18.81 2.78 -20.17
C ALA A 20 19.84 3.10 -19.07
N SER A 21 19.66 4.21 -18.34
CA SER A 21 20.55 4.66 -17.27
C SER A 21 19.84 5.63 -16.31
N PRO A 22 20.37 5.83 -15.09
CA PRO A 22 19.83 6.83 -14.16
C PRO A 22 19.84 8.25 -14.73
N ASP A 23 20.83 8.64 -15.55
CA ASP A 23 20.88 9.98 -16.13
C ASP A 23 19.78 10.19 -17.17
N ALA A 24 19.53 9.20 -18.05
CA ALA A 24 18.46 9.25 -19.03
C ALA A 24 17.09 9.36 -18.33
N HIS A 25 16.89 8.60 -17.25
CA HIS A 25 15.67 8.66 -16.44
C HIS A 25 15.48 10.02 -15.77
N LEU A 26 16.49 10.50 -15.03
CA LEU A 26 16.36 11.70 -14.20
C LEU A 26 16.34 13.00 -15.02
N THR A 27 16.83 12.97 -16.26
CA THR A 27 16.80 14.14 -17.16
C THR A 27 15.56 14.19 -18.06
N ASP A 28 14.83 13.07 -18.19
CA ASP A 28 13.57 13.02 -18.93
C ASP A 28 12.54 14.03 -18.37
N PRO A 29 11.97 14.91 -19.21
CA PRO A 29 11.02 15.93 -18.75
C PRO A 29 9.78 15.37 -18.05
N LEU A 30 9.26 14.21 -18.49
CA LEU A 30 8.07 13.61 -17.91
C LEU A 30 8.36 13.01 -16.52
N THR A 31 9.52 12.38 -16.37
CA THR A 31 10.02 11.88 -15.09
C THR A 31 10.21 13.04 -14.11
N ARG A 32 10.86 14.12 -14.54
CA ARG A 32 11.04 15.32 -13.69
C ARG A 32 9.70 15.93 -13.27
N ALA A 33 8.73 16.03 -14.18
CA ALA A 33 7.40 16.52 -13.85
C ALA A 33 6.69 15.60 -12.83
N THR A 34 6.76 14.28 -13.04
CA THR A 34 6.19 13.27 -12.14
C THR A 34 6.78 13.37 -10.73
N LEU A 35 8.11 13.47 -10.60
CA LEU A 35 8.79 13.59 -9.30
C LEU A 35 8.49 14.93 -8.61
N ARG A 36 8.29 16.02 -9.37
CA ARG A 36 7.84 17.31 -8.81
C ARG A 36 6.42 17.22 -8.25
N VAL A 37 5.51 16.54 -8.96
CA VAL A 37 4.16 16.27 -8.45
C VAL A 37 4.22 15.42 -7.19
N GLN A 38 5.00 14.33 -7.17
CA GLN A 38 5.19 13.50 -5.96
C GLN A 38 5.71 14.31 -4.76
N SER A 39 6.69 15.19 -4.99
CA SER A 39 7.20 16.09 -3.95
C SER A 39 6.10 16.98 -3.37
N GLN A 40 5.26 17.56 -4.24
CA GLN A 40 4.10 18.35 -3.81
C GLN A 40 3.06 17.50 -3.07
N MET A 41 2.82 16.26 -3.49
CA MET A 41 1.91 15.33 -2.80
C MET A 41 2.38 15.03 -1.37
N LEU A 42 3.67 14.82 -1.17
CA LEU A 42 4.26 14.63 0.16
C LEU A 42 4.15 15.90 1.02
N ALA A 43 4.38 17.08 0.43
CA ALA A 43 4.22 18.35 1.14
C ALA A 43 2.76 18.56 1.60
N ALA A 44 1.79 18.31 0.72
CA ALA A 44 0.35 18.36 1.02
C ALA A 44 -0.03 17.34 2.11
N THR A 45 0.46 16.11 2.00
CA THR A 45 0.23 15.04 3.00
C THR A 45 0.71 15.47 4.38
N ARG A 46 1.95 15.96 4.49
CA ARG A 46 2.51 16.44 5.75
C ARG A 46 1.70 17.60 6.31
N ALA A 47 1.35 18.60 5.49
CA ALA A 47 0.54 19.74 5.92
C ALA A 47 -0.84 19.30 6.45
N PHE A 48 -1.50 18.37 5.75
CA PHE A 48 -2.81 17.84 6.12
C PHE A 48 -2.79 17.12 7.47
N LEU A 49 -1.83 16.22 7.66
CA LEU A 49 -1.72 15.37 8.85
C LEU A 49 -1.22 16.18 10.05
N THR A 50 -0.16 16.96 9.89
CA THR A 50 0.37 17.81 10.99
C THR A 50 -0.65 18.88 11.41
N GLY A 51 -1.37 19.47 10.46
CA GLY A 51 -2.48 20.40 10.75
C GLY A 51 -3.64 19.76 11.53
N ARG A 52 -3.74 18.42 11.54
CA ARG A 52 -4.69 17.64 12.33
C ARG A 52 -4.07 17.04 13.60
N GLY A 53 -2.88 17.48 13.97
CA GLY A 53 -2.19 17.05 15.19
C GLY A 53 -1.60 15.64 15.12
N PHE A 54 -1.30 15.13 13.92
CA PHE A 54 -0.48 13.92 13.77
C PHE A 54 0.99 14.26 13.95
N GLN A 55 1.73 13.35 14.57
CA GLN A 55 3.18 13.44 14.69
C GLN A 55 3.86 12.62 13.56
N GLU A 56 4.70 13.27 12.75
CA GLU A 56 5.62 12.54 11.86
C GLU A 56 6.70 11.90 12.73
N LEU A 57 6.89 10.59 12.62
CA LEU A 57 8.08 9.93 13.16
C LEU A 57 8.88 9.28 12.03
N LEU A 58 10.14 8.98 12.32
CA LEU A 58 11.01 8.27 11.39
C LEU A 58 10.88 6.76 11.65
N PRO A 59 10.41 5.96 10.67
CA PRO A 59 10.26 4.53 10.85
C PRO A 59 11.63 3.84 10.91
N PRO A 60 11.72 2.67 11.57
CA PRO A 60 12.89 1.81 11.42
C PRO A 60 12.99 1.31 9.97
N ILE A 61 14.21 1.20 9.46
CA ILE A 61 14.47 0.59 8.14
C ILE A 61 14.70 -0.91 8.29
N ILE A 62 15.34 -1.31 9.40
CA ILE A 62 15.59 -2.70 9.77
C ILE A 62 15.06 -2.99 11.17
N GLY A 63 14.73 -4.24 11.44
CA GLY A 63 14.32 -4.68 12.76
C GLY A 63 14.28 -6.20 12.89
N PRO A 64 14.08 -6.74 14.10
CA PRO A 64 14.07 -8.19 14.32
C PRO A 64 12.92 -8.91 13.59
N VAL A 65 11.83 -8.18 13.33
CA VAL A 65 10.66 -8.62 12.57
C VAL A 65 10.14 -7.48 11.71
N THR A 66 9.44 -7.85 10.64
CA THR A 66 8.68 -6.98 9.76
C THR A 66 7.27 -7.56 9.58
N ASP A 67 6.40 -6.85 8.86
CA ASP A 67 5.11 -7.36 8.42
C ASP A 67 5.21 -8.75 7.75
N PRO A 68 4.50 -9.78 8.28
CA PRO A 68 4.40 -11.08 7.62
C PRO A 68 3.35 -11.13 6.50
N GLY A 69 2.43 -10.16 6.42
CA GLY A 69 1.29 -10.12 5.49
C GLY A 69 1.64 -9.72 4.06
N ILE A 70 2.70 -10.30 3.47
CA ILE A 70 3.36 -9.76 2.27
C ILE A 70 2.95 -10.43 0.94
N ARG A 71 1.78 -11.07 0.88
CA ARG A 71 1.11 -11.55 -0.35
C ARG A 71 2.03 -12.28 -1.36
N GLY A 72 2.78 -13.27 -0.89
CA GLY A 72 3.65 -14.09 -1.76
C GLY A 72 5.03 -13.48 -2.09
N SER A 73 5.27 -12.21 -1.76
CA SER A 73 6.62 -11.63 -1.81
C SER A 73 7.50 -12.21 -0.71
N LYS A 74 8.82 -12.02 -0.81
CA LYS A 74 9.80 -12.49 0.19
C LYS A 74 10.40 -11.33 0.97
N GLN A 75 10.70 -11.57 2.25
CA GLN A 75 11.42 -10.65 3.12
C GLN A 75 12.93 -10.69 2.86
N VAL A 76 13.62 -9.57 3.09
CA VAL A 76 15.09 -9.49 3.01
C VAL A 76 15.69 -9.63 4.41
N ASP A 77 16.64 -10.56 4.56
CA ASP A 77 17.45 -10.73 5.77
C ASP A 77 18.67 -9.79 5.76
N VAL A 78 19.00 -9.23 6.93
CA VAL A 78 20.19 -8.40 7.16
C VAL A 78 20.96 -8.97 8.35
N ASP A 79 22.28 -9.14 8.22
CA ASP A 79 23.12 -9.41 9.39
C ASP A 79 23.35 -8.10 10.16
N PHE A 80 22.86 -8.05 11.39
CA PHE A 80 23.04 -6.95 12.30
C PHE A 80 23.87 -7.43 13.50
N TYR A 81 25.20 -7.28 13.36
CA TYR A 81 26.17 -7.69 14.39
C TYR A 81 26.03 -9.17 14.79
N GLY A 82 25.84 -10.07 13.83
CA GLY A 82 25.65 -11.51 14.07
C GLY A 82 24.21 -11.90 14.45
N HIS A 83 23.27 -10.95 14.42
CA HIS A 83 21.84 -11.22 14.59
C HIS A 83 21.09 -11.04 13.28
N LYS A 84 20.15 -11.95 12.98
CA LYS A 84 19.30 -11.86 11.80
C LYS A 84 18.21 -10.80 12.00
N TYR A 85 18.29 -9.73 11.22
CA TYR A 85 17.29 -8.67 11.12
C TYR A 85 16.59 -8.77 9.76
N LYS A 86 15.51 -8.00 9.60
CA LYS A 86 14.69 -7.87 8.40
C LYS A 86 14.71 -6.43 7.92
N MET A 87 14.78 -6.21 6.62
CA MET A 87 14.33 -4.95 6.03
C MET A 87 12.81 -4.84 6.19
N MET A 88 12.30 -3.62 6.42
CA MET A 88 10.85 -3.42 6.52
C MET A 88 10.15 -3.68 5.18
N THR A 89 9.12 -4.50 5.22
CA THR A 89 8.11 -4.72 4.17
C THR A 89 6.85 -3.88 4.42
N SER A 90 6.64 -3.50 5.68
CA SER A 90 5.75 -2.46 6.21
C SER A 90 6.13 -2.22 7.67
N ALA A 91 5.94 -1.00 8.17
CA ALA A 91 6.20 -0.64 9.56
C ALA A 91 5.02 -0.95 10.51
N ILE A 92 4.06 -1.81 10.09
CA ILE A 92 2.78 -2.07 10.80
C ILE A 92 2.91 -2.27 12.32
N LEU A 93 3.81 -3.13 12.78
CA LEU A 93 3.99 -3.41 14.20
C LEU A 93 4.56 -2.20 14.95
N TYR A 94 5.47 -1.45 14.30
CA TYR A 94 6.14 -0.30 14.86
C TYR A 94 5.24 0.93 14.90
N LYS A 95 4.35 1.11 13.91
CA LYS A 95 3.39 2.22 13.88
C LYS A 95 2.32 2.05 14.95
N GLN A 96 1.82 0.84 15.17
CA GLN A 96 0.92 0.54 16.30
C GLN A 96 1.63 0.75 17.65
N ALA A 97 2.86 0.25 17.81
CA ALA A 97 3.63 0.44 19.05
C ALA A 97 3.92 1.92 19.35
N SER A 98 4.05 2.75 18.32
CA SER A 98 4.32 4.19 18.49
C SER A 98 3.13 4.96 19.06
N LEU A 99 1.95 4.36 19.10
CA LEU A 99 0.79 4.92 19.80
C LEU A 99 0.96 4.94 21.33
N LEU A 100 1.98 4.28 21.87
CA LEU A 100 2.39 4.45 23.26
C LEU A 100 2.98 5.85 23.53
N ALA A 101 3.47 6.54 22.50
CA ALA A 101 4.04 7.87 22.61
C ALA A 101 3.05 8.98 22.20
N PHE A 102 2.24 8.76 21.16
CA PHE A 102 1.32 9.76 20.61
C PHE A 102 0.02 9.11 20.12
N ASP A 103 -1.12 9.79 20.27
CA ASP A 103 -2.41 9.21 19.86
C ASP A 103 -2.60 9.16 18.33
N LYS A 104 -1.81 9.93 17.57
CA LYS A 104 -1.90 10.05 16.12
C LYS A 104 -0.50 10.18 15.53
N ILE A 105 -0.11 9.25 14.68
CA ILE A 105 1.22 9.23 14.04
C ILE A 105 1.10 9.00 12.54
N PHE A 106 2.13 9.43 11.81
CA PHE A 106 2.33 8.99 10.44
C PHE A 106 3.81 8.85 10.09
N TYR A 107 4.11 7.99 9.13
CA TYR A 107 5.43 7.78 8.54
C TYR A 107 5.39 8.03 7.04
N ILE A 108 6.52 8.44 6.49
CA ILE A 108 6.86 8.22 5.09
C ILE A 108 7.90 7.08 5.09
N ALA A 109 7.43 5.86 4.96
CA ALA A 109 8.21 4.65 5.22
C ALA A 109 8.77 4.05 3.93
N PRO A 110 10.10 3.89 3.79
CA PRO A 110 10.67 3.05 2.75
C PRO A 110 10.44 1.58 3.10
N ASN A 111 10.07 0.79 2.10
CA ASN A 111 9.78 -0.62 2.24
C ASN A 111 10.45 -1.41 1.12
N VAL A 112 10.84 -2.64 1.44
CA VAL A 112 11.47 -3.58 0.52
C VAL A 112 10.68 -4.89 0.53
N ARG A 113 10.21 -5.30 -0.64
CA ARG A 113 9.56 -6.60 -0.87
C ARG A 113 10.21 -7.27 -2.06
N LEU A 114 10.72 -8.48 -1.88
CA LEU A 114 11.20 -9.27 -3.03
C LEU A 114 9.99 -9.89 -3.72
N GLU A 115 9.38 -9.10 -4.60
CA GLU A 115 8.20 -9.51 -5.38
C GLU A 115 8.54 -10.67 -6.35
N PRO A 116 7.57 -11.55 -6.67
CA PRO A 116 7.74 -12.59 -7.68
C PRO A 116 8.14 -12.00 -9.04
N LEU A 117 8.97 -12.70 -9.81
CA LEU A 117 9.56 -12.17 -11.04
C LEU A 117 8.51 -11.83 -12.10
N GLU A 118 7.44 -12.63 -12.17
CA GLU A 118 6.29 -12.44 -13.04
C GLU A 118 5.55 -11.12 -12.78
N THR A 119 5.72 -10.51 -11.60
CA THR A 119 5.08 -9.22 -11.28
C THR A 119 5.74 -8.03 -11.96
N ALA A 120 6.93 -8.19 -12.56
CA ALA A 120 7.65 -7.12 -13.25
C ALA A 120 6.82 -6.45 -14.35
N VAL A 121 5.94 -7.20 -15.02
CA VAL A 121 5.12 -6.73 -16.14
C VAL A 121 3.75 -6.17 -15.73
N THR A 122 3.38 -6.26 -14.46
CA THR A 122 2.07 -5.78 -13.96
C THR A 122 2.00 -4.25 -13.84
N HIS A 123 3.11 -3.57 -14.09
CA HIS A 123 3.26 -2.11 -14.00
C HIS A 123 2.97 -1.48 -12.63
N ARG A 124 2.61 -2.26 -11.60
CA ARG A 124 2.20 -1.76 -10.26
C ARG A 124 3.09 -2.20 -9.10
N HIS A 125 4.09 -3.05 -9.37
CA HIS A 125 4.99 -3.61 -8.37
C HIS A 125 6.40 -3.00 -8.50
N LEU A 126 7.00 -2.77 -7.34
CA LEU A 126 8.40 -2.39 -7.17
C LEU A 126 8.95 -3.20 -6.00
N ALA A 127 10.22 -3.57 -6.07
CA ALA A 127 10.90 -4.22 -4.96
C ALA A 127 11.25 -3.25 -3.83
N GLU A 128 11.41 -1.97 -4.15
CA GLU A 128 11.61 -0.86 -3.20
C GLU A 128 10.57 0.21 -3.49
N PHE A 129 9.84 0.64 -2.46
CA PHE A 129 8.74 1.60 -2.58
C PHE A 129 8.51 2.34 -1.26
N HIS A 130 7.74 3.42 -1.30
CA HIS A 130 7.42 4.22 -0.13
C HIS A 130 5.94 4.13 0.23
N GLN A 131 5.66 4.14 1.53
CA GLN A 131 4.28 4.19 2.04
C GLN A 131 4.07 5.42 2.91
N ILE A 132 2.94 6.10 2.69
CA ILE A 132 2.38 7.03 3.67
C ILE A 132 1.59 6.17 4.66
N ASP A 133 2.23 5.84 5.78
CA ASP A 133 1.63 5.03 6.84
C ASP A 133 0.99 5.93 7.88
N VAL A 134 -0.26 5.66 8.25
CA VAL A 134 -1.01 6.39 9.27
C VAL A 134 -1.53 5.41 10.31
N GLU A 135 -1.48 5.79 11.59
CA GLU A 135 -2.07 5.01 12.68
C GLU A 135 -2.69 5.95 13.72
N ILE A 136 -3.88 5.58 14.21
CA ILE A 136 -4.71 6.40 15.09
C ILE A 136 -5.16 5.54 16.27
N ARG A 137 -4.89 6.03 17.48
CA ARG A 137 -5.31 5.41 18.74
C ARG A 137 -6.83 5.46 18.91
N ASP A 138 -7.38 4.38 19.42
CA ASP A 138 -8.81 4.19 19.76
C ASP A 138 -9.77 4.48 18.60
N ALA A 139 -9.27 4.49 17.36
CA ALA A 139 -10.05 4.67 16.16
C ALA A 139 -10.61 3.34 15.65
N ARG A 140 -11.77 3.42 15.00
CA ARG A 140 -12.39 2.33 14.25
C ARG A 140 -11.96 2.38 12.78
N ARG A 141 -12.30 1.34 12.04
CA ARG A 141 -12.03 1.20 10.61
C ARG A 141 -12.62 2.36 9.85
N GLU A 142 -13.87 2.70 10.19
CA GLU A 142 -14.62 3.76 9.53
C GLU A 142 -13.93 5.12 9.71
N ASP A 143 -13.35 5.39 10.89
CA ASP A 143 -12.60 6.61 11.15
C ASP A 143 -11.30 6.67 10.29
N ALA A 144 -10.64 5.52 10.10
CA ALA A 144 -9.46 5.41 9.24
C ALA A 144 -9.82 5.55 7.74
N MET A 145 -10.95 5.00 7.29
CA MET A 145 -11.46 5.16 5.93
C MET A 145 -11.79 6.62 5.63
N ASP A 146 -12.52 7.28 6.54
CA ASP A 146 -12.89 8.68 6.39
C ASP A 146 -11.64 9.59 6.32
N LEU A 147 -10.60 9.28 7.11
CA LEU A 147 -9.33 10.01 7.03
C LEU A 147 -8.59 9.74 5.72
N ALA A 148 -8.55 8.50 5.23
CA ALA A 148 -7.91 8.15 3.97
C ALA A 148 -8.58 8.87 2.79
N GLU A 149 -9.91 8.90 2.74
CA GLU A 149 -10.70 9.64 1.75
C GLU A 149 -10.37 11.14 1.78
N GLN A 150 -10.41 11.76 2.97
CA GLN A 150 -10.09 13.19 3.12
C GLN A 150 -8.64 13.52 2.73
N LEU A 151 -7.69 12.66 3.11
CA LEU A 151 -6.27 12.86 2.78
C LEU A 151 -6.04 12.78 1.28
N VAL A 152 -6.56 11.74 0.62
CA VAL A 152 -6.42 11.56 -0.83
C VAL A 152 -7.07 12.73 -1.58
N GLY A 153 -8.30 13.10 -1.21
CA GLY A 153 -8.99 14.25 -1.81
C GLY A 153 -8.23 15.57 -1.61
N HIS A 154 -7.68 15.80 -0.42
CA HIS A 154 -6.86 16.99 -0.15
C HIS A 154 -5.59 17.04 -1.00
N VAL A 155 -4.84 15.93 -1.09
CA VAL A 155 -3.62 15.87 -1.89
C VAL A 155 -3.91 16.14 -3.37
N ILE A 156 -4.98 15.59 -3.91
CA ILE A 156 -5.39 15.83 -5.29
C ILE A 156 -5.76 17.29 -5.51
N ALA A 157 -6.54 17.89 -4.60
CA ALA A 157 -6.89 19.31 -4.66
C ALA A 157 -5.64 20.22 -4.64
N GLU A 158 -4.66 19.92 -3.79
CA GLU A 158 -3.40 20.67 -3.73
C GLU A 158 -2.58 20.53 -5.02
N VAL A 159 -2.51 19.33 -5.60
CA VAL A 159 -1.81 19.09 -6.88
C VAL A 159 -2.51 19.83 -8.03
N LEU A 160 -3.83 19.71 -8.17
CA LEU A 160 -4.62 20.43 -9.18
C LEU A 160 -4.44 21.95 -9.09
N THR A 161 -4.28 22.47 -7.87
CA THR A 161 -4.12 23.91 -7.63
C THR A 161 -2.70 24.39 -7.91
N ARG A 162 -1.68 23.62 -7.50
CA ARG A 162 -0.28 24.09 -7.47
C ARG A 162 0.58 23.61 -8.63
N MET A 163 0.18 22.53 -9.30
CA MET A 163 0.99 21.86 -10.32
C MET A 163 0.33 21.83 -11.71
N PRO A 164 -0.41 22.88 -12.17
CA PRO A 164 -1.10 22.82 -13.45
C PRO A 164 -0.14 22.66 -14.64
N ALA A 165 1.05 23.25 -14.57
CA ALA A 165 2.05 23.15 -15.64
C ALA A 165 2.64 21.74 -15.76
N GLU A 166 2.91 21.09 -14.62
CA GLU A 166 3.37 19.70 -14.61
C GLU A 166 2.28 18.74 -15.10
N LEU A 167 1.02 18.93 -14.69
CA LEU A 167 -0.10 18.10 -15.15
C LEU A 167 -0.36 18.23 -16.66
N ASP A 168 -0.28 19.46 -17.19
CA ASP A 168 -0.38 19.74 -18.63
C ASP A 168 0.74 19.03 -19.41
N LEU A 169 1.99 19.15 -18.95
CA LEU A 169 3.13 18.46 -19.56
C LEU A 169 2.98 16.93 -19.53
N LEU A 170 2.36 16.38 -18.48
CA LEU A 170 2.11 14.95 -18.34
C LEU A 170 0.91 14.48 -19.20
N GLY A 171 0.16 15.40 -19.79
CA GLY A 171 -1.07 15.12 -20.55
C GLY A 171 -2.22 14.64 -19.67
N ARG A 172 -2.26 15.02 -18.38
CA ARG A 172 -3.32 14.60 -17.47
C ARG A 172 -4.54 15.50 -17.64
N ASP A 173 -5.70 14.89 -17.88
CA ASP A 173 -6.98 15.58 -17.88
C ASP A 173 -7.34 16.03 -16.44
N THR A 174 -7.15 17.33 -16.17
CA THR A 174 -7.39 17.90 -14.85
C THR A 174 -8.87 18.06 -14.51
N ASP A 175 -9.75 18.13 -15.52
CA ASP A 175 -11.19 18.26 -15.31
C ASP A 175 -11.78 16.90 -14.96
N ALA A 176 -11.40 15.85 -15.68
CA ALA A 176 -11.73 14.47 -15.34
C ALA A 176 -11.20 14.10 -13.94
N LEU A 177 -9.94 14.42 -13.63
CA LEU A 177 -9.37 14.15 -12.30
C LEU A 177 -10.14 14.91 -11.20
N ARG A 178 -10.61 16.13 -11.46
CA ARG A 178 -11.42 16.87 -10.50
C ARG A 178 -12.80 16.25 -10.31
N GLU A 179 -13.45 15.81 -11.39
CA GLU A 179 -14.77 15.21 -11.36
C GLU A 179 -14.79 13.88 -10.58
N VAL A 180 -13.79 13.03 -10.83
CA VAL A 180 -13.63 11.73 -10.17
C VAL A 180 -13.55 11.85 -8.64
N PHE A 181 -13.02 12.96 -8.11
CA PHE A 181 -12.87 13.22 -6.67
C PHE A 181 -13.86 14.26 -6.12
N ALA A 182 -14.84 14.70 -6.90
CA ALA A 182 -15.83 15.67 -6.45
C ALA A 182 -16.87 15.08 -5.49
N GLY A 183 -17.06 13.76 -5.53
CA GLY A 183 -18.05 13.04 -4.71
C GLY A 183 -17.42 12.16 -3.62
N ALA A 184 -18.25 11.70 -2.70
CA ALA A 184 -17.86 10.70 -1.70
C ALA A 184 -17.43 9.39 -2.37
N PHE A 185 -16.45 8.72 -1.75
CA PHE A 185 -15.93 7.46 -2.27
C PHE A 185 -16.96 6.34 -2.10
N GLY A 186 -17.00 5.42 -3.08
CA GLY A 186 -17.87 4.25 -3.01
C GLY A 186 -17.47 3.31 -1.87
N ARG A 187 -18.39 2.42 -1.47
CA ARG A 187 -18.11 1.35 -0.49
C ARG A 187 -18.78 0.07 -0.96
N VAL A 188 -18.01 -1.00 -1.04
CA VAL A 188 -18.49 -2.34 -1.38
C VAL A 188 -17.85 -3.36 -0.43
N GLY A 189 -18.62 -4.36 -0.01
CA GLY A 189 -18.08 -5.48 0.75
C GLY A 189 -17.35 -6.46 -0.16
N HIS A 190 -16.33 -7.14 0.34
CA HIS A 190 -15.54 -8.13 -0.38
C HIS A 190 -16.43 -9.20 -1.04
N GLN A 191 -17.43 -9.69 -0.30
CA GLN A 191 -18.38 -10.68 -0.83
C GLN A 191 -19.14 -10.16 -2.07
N ALA A 192 -19.55 -8.89 -2.08
CA ALA A 192 -20.23 -8.31 -3.24
C ALA A 192 -19.26 -8.09 -4.41
N ALA A 193 -18.03 -7.62 -4.14
CA ALA A 193 -17.00 -7.45 -5.17
C ALA A 193 -16.62 -8.79 -5.83
N THR A 194 -16.40 -9.84 -5.04
CA THR A 194 -16.12 -11.19 -5.55
C THR A 194 -17.30 -11.78 -6.33
N ALA A 195 -18.54 -11.57 -5.90
CA ALA A 195 -19.71 -11.99 -6.65
C ALA A 195 -19.83 -11.27 -8.01
N GLU A 196 -19.53 -9.97 -8.07
CA GLU A 196 -19.46 -9.22 -9.33
C GLU A 196 -18.40 -9.82 -10.26
N LEU A 197 -17.18 -10.03 -9.76
CA LEU A 197 -16.07 -10.62 -10.53
C LEU A 197 -16.43 -11.98 -11.13
N ILE A 198 -17.03 -12.87 -10.33
CA ILE A 198 -17.50 -14.17 -10.80
C ILE A 198 -18.60 -14.00 -11.87
N GLY A 199 -19.51 -13.04 -11.67
CA GLY A 199 -20.55 -12.70 -12.66
C GLY A 199 -19.99 -12.17 -13.98
N LEU A 200 -18.84 -11.51 -13.96
CA LEU A 200 -18.08 -11.07 -15.13
C LEU A 200 -17.28 -12.20 -15.79
N GLY A 201 -17.28 -13.41 -15.21
CA GLY A 201 -16.53 -14.56 -15.70
C GLY A 201 -15.07 -14.61 -15.27
N HIS A 202 -14.63 -13.73 -14.35
CA HIS A 202 -13.30 -13.83 -13.74
C HIS A 202 -13.33 -14.88 -12.61
N PRO A 203 -12.49 -15.94 -12.67
CA PRO A 203 -12.40 -16.90 -11.59
C PRO A 203 -11.84 -16.23 -10.32
N GLN A 204 -12.65 -16.14 -9.28
CA GLN A 204 -12.25 -15.57 -7.98
C GLN A 204 -12.74 -16.48 -6.85
N ASP A 205 -11.87 -16.79 -5.89
CA ASP A 205 -12.25 -17.50 -4.67
C ASP A 205 -12.81 -16.49 -3.65
N PRO A 206 -14.08 -16.61 -3.20
CA PRO A 206 -14.68 -15.74 -2.19
C PRO A 206 -14.03 -15.82 -0.80
N ALA A 207 -13.27 -16.89 -0.53
CA ALA A 207 -12.54 -17.08 0.72
C ALA A 207 -11.09 -16.57 0.65
N ALA A 208 -10.64 -16.16 -0.53
CA ALA A 208 -9.31 -15.62 -0.74
C ALA A 208 -9.33 -14.10 -0.84
N GLU A 209 -8.14 -13.53 -1.01
CA GLU A 209 -7.95 -12.14 -1.37
C GLU A 209 -8.32 -11.89 -2.84
N ILE A 210 -8.68 -10.64 -3.19
CA ILE A 210 -8.88 -10.21 -4.57
C ILE A 210 -7.49 -10.08 -5.21
N ASP A 211 -7.27 -10.82 -6.31
CA ASP A 211 -6.00 -10.75 -7.02
C ASP A 211 -5.84 -9.45 -7.80
N TRP A 212 -4.61 -9.16 -8.27
CA TRP A 212 -4.32 -7.89 -8.92
C TRP A 212 -5.05 -7.69 -10.27
N GLN A 213 -5.40 -8.78 -10.97
CA GLN A 213 -6.15 -8.73 -12.23
C GLN A 213 -7.61 -8.41 -11.95
N ALA A 214 -8.18 -9.05 -10.93
CA ALA A 214 -9.51 -8.76 -10.43
C ALA A 214 -9.64 -7.30 -9.95
N GLU A 215 -8.64 -6.77 -9.24
CA GLU A 215 -8.58 -5.35 -8.85
C GLU A 215 -8.58 -4.42 -10.06
N GLU A 216 -7.83 -4.75 -11.13
CA GLU A 216 -7.80 -3.97 -12.36
C GLU A 216 -9.17 -3.97 -13.05
N ILE A 217 -9.87 -5.11 -13.08
CA ILE A 217 -11.23 -5.22 -13.64
C ILE A 217 -12.22 -4.32 -12.91
N VAL A 218 -12.28 -4.39 -11.58
CA VAL A 218 -13.23 -3.55 -10.81
C VAL A 218 -12.82 -2.07 -10.85
N SER A 219 -11.53 -1.78 -10.86
CA SER A 219 -10.98 -0.43 -11.00
C SER A 219 -11.36 0.20 -12.35
N ALA A 220 -11.23 -0.53 -13.46
CA ALA A 220 -11.54 -0.04 -14.80
C ALA A 220 -13.04 0.24 -15.01
N ARG A 221 -13.90 -0.38 -14.21
CA ARG A 221 -15.36 -0.24 -14.27
C ARG A 221 -15.90 0.83 -13.32
N ALA A 222 -15.08 1.34 -12.41
CA ALA A 222 -15.49 2.31 -11.42
C ALA A 222 -15.36 3.74 -11.96
N ASP A 223 -16.41 4.54 -11.78
CA ASP A 223 -16.41 5.96 -12.16
C ASP A 223 -15.71 6.85 -11.11
N ARG A 224 -15.42 6.30 -9.93
CA ARG A 224 -14.82 7.02 -8.80
C ARG A 224 -14.04 6.09 -7.88
N PRO A 225 -13.16 6.61 -7.01
CA PRO A 225 -12.51 5.80 -5.99
C PRO A 225 -13.52 5.17 -5.05
N PHE A 226 -13.20 3.97 -4.58
CA PHE A 226 -14.08 3.23 -3.69
C PHE A 226 -13.30 2.31 -2.76
N PHE A 227 -13.90 1.99 -1.63
CA PHE A 227 -13.38 1.04 -0.68
C PHE A 227 -13.96 -0.34 -0.92
N ILE A 228 -13.10 -1.35 -0.94
CA ILE A 228 -13.48 -2.75 -0.74
C ILE A 228 -13.25 -3.08 0.73
N THR A 229 -14.26 -3.56 1.41
CA THR A 229 -14.28 -3.75 2.88
C THR A 229 -14.52 -5.21 3.24
N ASP A 230 -14.25 -5.59 4.49
CA ASP A 230 -14.74 -6.86 5.05
C ASP A 230 -14.12 -8.12 4.39
N TYR A 231 -12.80 -8.12 4.20
CA TYR A 231 -12.09 -9.27 3.64
C TYR A 231 -12.17 -10.51 4.55
N PRO A 232 -12.07 -11.73 3.99
CA PRO A 232 -12.16 -12.96 4.76
C PRO A 232 -10.95 -13.16 5.66
N LYS A 233 -11.18 -13.75 6.84
CA LYS A 233 -10.13 -14.18 7.76
C LYS A 233 -9.17 -15.15 7.06
N GLY A 234 -7.87 -14.91 7.22
CA GLY A 234 -6.81 -15.68 6.57
C GLY A 234 -6.23 -15.00 5.33
N SER A 235 -6.92 -14.01 4.76
CA SER A 235 -6.41 -13.21 3.62
C SER A 235 -5.46 -12.08 4.03
N ARG A 236 -5.21 -11.87 5.32
CA ARG A 236 -4.38 -10.77 5.86
C ARG A 236 -3.56 -11.24 7.06
N GLY A 237 -2.63 -10.39 7.49
CA GLY A 237 -1.78 -10.65 8.65
C GLY A 237 -2.56 -10.82 9.96
N PHE A 238 -1.90 -11.43 10.95
CA PHE A 238 -2.49 -11.74 12.26
C PHE A 238 -3.01 -10.50 13.02
N TYR A 239 -2.50 -9.32 12.67
CA TYR A 239 -2.80 -8.04 13.31
C TYR A 239 -4.10 -7.41 12.82
N ASP A 240 -4.73 -7.93 11.78
CA ASP A 240 -6.06 -7.47 11.35
C ASP A 240 -7.12 -7.97 12.32
N LYS A 241 -7.93 -7.05 12.85
CA LYS A 241 -9.00 -7.35 13.81
C LYS A 241 -10.13 -8.11 13.12
N GLU A 242 -10.56 -9.21 13.75
CA GLU A 242 -11.75 -9.94 13.33
C GLU A 242 -13.02 -9.21 13.79
N ASN A 243 -14.06 -9.23 12.97
CA ASN A 243 -15.35 -8.67 13.32
C ASN A 243 -16.06 -9.58 14.34
N ALA A 244 -16.30 -9.05 15.55
CA ALA A 244 -16.94 -9.79 16.63
C ALA A 244 -18.39 -10.20 16.30
N GLU A 245 -19.09 -9.45 15.44
CA GLU A 245 -20.47 -9.73 15.03
C GLU A 245 -20.55 -10.68 13.84
N GLN A 246 -19.46 -10.79 13.07
CA GLN A 246 -19.37 -11.62 11.86
C GLN A 246 -18.05 -12.40 11.87
N PRO A 247 -17.97 -13.52 12.63
CA PRO A 247 -16.78 -14.36 12.66
C PRO A 247 -16.36 -14.80 11.26
N GLY A 248 -15.05 -14.81 11.01
CA GLY A 248 -14.49 -15.06 9.68
C GLY A 248 -14.36 -13.83 8.79
N VAL A 249 -14.82 -12.65 9.23
CA VAL A 249 -14.70 -11.38 8.50
C VAL A 249 -13.76 -10.43 9.22
N LEU A 250 -12.89 -9.74 8.48
CA LEU A 250 -11.93 -8.78 9.04
C LEU A 250 -12.48 -7.35 8.99
N ARG A 251 -12.18 -6.55 10.02
CA ARG A 251 -12.47 -5.10 10.03
C ARG A 251 -11.37 -4.35 9.28
N ASN A 252 -11.29 -4.57 7.98
CA ASN A 252 -10.30 -3.97 7.09
C ASN A 252 -10.92 -3.38 5.80
N PHE A 253 -10.07 -2.73 5.03
CA PHE A 253 -10.42 -2.15 3.74
C PHE A 253 -9.20 -2.01 2.83
N ASP A 254 -9.47 -2.00 1.53
CA ASP A 254 -8.57 -1.50 0.51
C ASP A 254 -9.25 -0.32 -0.21
N LEU A 255 -8.48 0.72 -0.54
CA LEU A 255 -8.92 1.86 -1.34
C LEU A 255 -8.46 1.67 -2.78
N ILE A 256 -9.42 1.58 -3.69
CA ILE A 256 -9.21 1.34 -5.12
C ILE A 256 -9.35 2.65 -5.89
N ALA A 257 -8.34 3.00 -6.67
CA ALA A 257 -8.44 4.06 -7.67
C ALA A 257 -9.22 3.55 -8.90
N PRO A 258 -9.96 4.41 -9.61
CA PRO A 258 -10.62 4.02 -10.85
C PRO A 258 -9.62 3.92 -12.03
N GLU A 259 -10.13 3.82 -13.26
CA GLU A 259 -9.34 3.88 -14.51
C GLU A 259 -8.33 2.71 -14.67
N GLY A 260 -8.54 1.58 -13.98
CA GLY A 260 -7.68 0.40 -14.05
C GLY A 260 -6.39 0.49 -13.21
N TYR A 261 -6.27 1.49 -12.32
CA TYR A 261 -5.08 1.64 -11.49
C TYR A 261 -5.00 0.68 -10.30
N GLY A 262 -6.14 0.20 -9.81
CA GLY A 262 -6.22 -0.75 -8.68
C GLY A 262 -5.96 -0.12 -7.30
N GLU A 263 -5.47 -0.93 -6.37
CA GLU A 263 -5.25 -0.55 -4.97
C GLU A 263 -4.23 0.61 -4.79
N LEU A 264 -4.68 1.68 -4.14
CA LEU A 264 -3.84 2.77 -3.61
C LEU A 264 -3.43 2.56 -2.15
N ALA A 265 -4.35 2.04 -1.33
CA ALA A 265 -4.16 1.91 0.10
C ALA A 265 -4.78 0.63 0.65
N SER A 266 -4.21 0.13 1.74
CA SER A 266 -4.77 -0.96 2.55
C SER A 266 -4.73 -0.59 4.02
N GLY A 267 -5.77 -0.93 4.77
CA GLY A 267 -5.92 -0.55 6.17
C GLY A 267 -6.84 -1.45 6.97
N SER A 268 -6.73 -1.41 8.30
CA SER A 268 -7.57 -2.20 9.20
C SER A 268 -7.64 -1.60 10.60
N GLU A 269 -8.67 -2.00 11.35
CA GLU A 269 -8.56 -1.97 12.81
C GLU A 269 -7.58 -3.04 13.25
N ARG A 270 -6.79 -2.72 14.28
CA ARG A 270 -5.75 -3.61 14.76
C ARG A 270 -6.24 -4.49 15.89
N GLU A 271 -5.83 -5.75 15.81
CA GLU A 271 -5.82 -6.60 16.97
C GLU A 271 -4.77 -6.09 17.97
N HIS A 272 -5.15 -6.06 19.23
CA HIS A 272 -4.34 -5.56 20.34
C HIS A 272 -4.38 -6.51 21.55
N ASP A 273 -5.32 -7.46 21.58
CA ASP A 273 -5.38 -8.49 22.60
C ASP A 273 -4.27 -9.55 22.39
N TYR A 274 -3.47 -9.76 23.42
CA TYR A 274 -2.34 -10.68 23.38
C TYR A 274 -2.75 -12.13 23.03
N ALA A 275 -3.83 -12.63 23.63
CA ALA A 275 -4.24 -14.01 23.43
C ALA A 275 -4.74 -14.25 21.99
N THR A 276 -5.49 -13.28 21.47
CA THR A 276 -5.96 -13.27 20.08
C THR A 276 -4.78 -13.20 19.11
N LEU A 277 -3.83 -12.27 19.29
CA LEU A 277 -2.63 -12.18 18.46
C LEU A 277 -1.85 -13.50 18.38
N VAL A 278 -1.59 -14.13 19.54
CA VAL A 278 -0.86 -15.41 19.59
C VAL A 278 -1.64 -16.53 18.90
N THR A 279 -2.97 -16.55 19.05
CA THR A 279 -3.84 -17.54 18.39
C THR A 279 -3.77 -17.35 16.87
N ARG A 280 -3.90 -16.12 16.39
CA ARG A 280 -3.86 -15.75 14.97
C ARG A 280 -2.51 -16.05 14.34
N MET A 281 -1.40 -15.76 15.03
CA MET A 281 -0.06 -16.16 14.57
C MET A 281 0.03 -17.67 14.36
N ARG A 282 -0.51 -18.48 15.28
CA ARG A 282 -0.49 -19.94 15.14
C ARG A 282 -1.37 -20.43 13.98
N GLU A 283 -2.54 -19.82 13.78
CA GLU A 283 -3.43 -20.11 12.64
C GLU A 283 -2.73 -19.86 11.29
N THR A 284 -1.93 -18.79 11.20
CA THR A 284 -1.22 -18.42 9.96
C THR A 284 0.20 -19.02 9.85
N GLY A 285 0.62 -19.86 10.80
CA GLY A 285 1.95 -20.48 10.81
C GLY A 285 3.10 -19.55 11.22
N GLU A 286 2.81 -18.34 11.71
CA GLU A 286 3.80 -17.43 12.27
C GLU A 286 4.29 -17.92 13.62
N ASN A 287 5.61 -17.83 13.87
CA ASN A 287 6.20 -18.23 15.14
C ASN A 287 6.17 -17.06 16.13
N PRO A 288 5.36 -17.11 17.20
CA PRO A 288 5.25 -16.01 18.17
C PRO A 288 6.59 -15.64 18.83
N ALA A 289 7.53 -16.59 18.95
CA ALA A 289 8.83 -16.34 19.56
C ALA A 289 9.66 -15.29 18.81
N LYS A 290 9.40 -15.07 17.51
CA LYS A 290 10.07 -14.01 16.72
C LYS A 290 9.58 -12.61 17.10
N TYR A 291 8.34 -12.48 17.56
CA TYR A 291 7.66 -11.21 17.80
C TYR A 291 7.74 -10.79 19.28
N GLY A 292 8.75 -11.24 20.03
CA GLY A 292 8.83 -11.10 21.49
C GLY A 292 8.59 -9.68 21.99
N TRP A 293 9.30 -8.69 21.43
CA TRP A 293 9.13 -7.28 21.84
C TRP A 293 7.71 -6.77 21.63
N TYR A 294 7.08 -7.12 20.50
CA TYR A 294 5.73 -6.67 20.15
C TYR A 294 4.68 -7.35 21.02
N LEU A 295 4.83 -8.66 21.24
CA LEU A 295 3.97 -9.44 22.12
C LEU A 295 4.09 -9.03 23.59
N ASP A 296 5.26 -8.60 24.03
CA ASP A 296 5.46 -8.03 25.37
C ASP A 296 4.78 -6.66 25.53
N LEU A 297 4.66 -5.87 24.45
CA LEU A 297 3.82 -4.66 24.45
C LEU A 297 2.35 -5.02 24.52
N ALA A 298 1.87 -5.94 23.67
CA ALA A 298 0.49 -6.41 23.68
C ALA A 298 0.08 -6.95 25.06
N ARG A 299 0.94 -7.74 25.72
CA ARG A 299 0.69 -8.26 27.08
C ARG A 299 0.55 -7.15 28.14
N ARG A 300 1.22 -6.01 27.95
CA ARG A 300 1.13 -4.84 28.84
C ARG A 300 -0.03 -3.90 28.48
N GLY A 301 -0.75 -4.17 27.40
CA GLY A 301 -1.80 -3.31 26.85
C GLY A 301 -1.25 -2.37 25.78
N ILE A 302 -1.07 -2.88 24.56
CA ILE A 302 -0.89 -2.02 23.39
C ILE A 302 -2.24 -1.34 23.07
N PRO A 303 -2.26 -0.06 22.66
CA PRO A 303 -3.54 0.61 22.41
C PRO A 303 -4.34 -0.06 21.29
N ALA A 304 -5.67 0.00 21.41
CA ALA A 304 -6.55 -0.21 20.26
C ALA A 304 -6.25 0.86 19.22
N SER A 305 -6.33 0.50 17.93
CA SER A 305 -6.04 1.45 16.87
C SER A 305 -6.65 1.04 15.55
N SER A 306 -6.68 2.00 14.63
CA SER A 306 -6.89 1.75 13.21
C SER A 306 -5.90 2.56 12.40
N GLY A 307 -5.57 2.06 11.22
CA GLY A 307 -4.67 2.78 10.33
C GLY A 307 -4.59 2.16 8.95
N PHE A 308 -3.83 2.80 8.08
CA PHE A 308 -3.67 2.41 6.69
C PHE A 308 -2.27 2.76 6.19
N GLY A 309 -1.90 2.20 5.04
CA GLY A 309 -0.72 2.61 4.27
C GLY A 309 -1.13 2.93 2.85
N ILE A 310 -0.77 4.11 2.34
CA ILE A 310 -0.94 4.48 0.92
C ILE A 310 0.39 4.27 0.21
N GLY A 311 0.41 3.48 -0.87
CA GLY A 311 1.59 3.32 -1.71
C GLY A 311 1.88 4.61 -2.47
N LEU A 312 2.99 5.30 -2.16
CA LEU A 312 3.30 6.62 -2.70
C LEU A 312 3.48 6.58 -4.22
N GLU A 313 4.22 5.61 -4.74
CA GLU A 313 4.47 5.46 -6.16
C GLU A 313 3.19 5.10 -6.92
N ARG A 314 2.31 4.26 -6.35
CA ARG A 314 0.99 3.95 -6.93
C ARG A 314 0.08 5.17 -6.95
N PHE A 315 0.04 5.93 -5.86
CA PHE A 315 -0.77 7.15 -5.80
C PHE A 315 -0.24 8.22 -6.75
N THR A 316 1.08 8.41 -6.81
CA THR A 316 1.72 9.32 -7.76
C THR A 316 1.40 8.92 -9.18
N ARG A 317 1.56 7.62 -9.52
CA ARG A 317 1.24 7.04 -10.82
C ARG A 317 -0.19 7.39 -11.24
N TYR A 318 -1.15 7.24 -10.34
CA TYR A 318 -2.55 7.61 -10.58
C TYR A 318 -2.75 9.10 -10.84
N VAL A 319 -2.26 9.96 -9.94
CA VAL A 319 -2.43 11.42 -10.04
C VAL A 319 -1.79 11.99 -11.32
N THR A 320 -0.66 11.42 -11.73
CA THR A 320 0.13 11.87 -12.89
C THR A 320 -0.25 11.17 -14.19
N GLY A 321 -1.20 10.23 -14.17
CA GLY A 321 -1.60 9.48 -15.36
C GLY A 321 -0.47 8.63 -15.95
N ARG A 322 0.44 8.10 -15.12
CA ARG A 322 1.55 7.24 -15.57
C ARG A 322 1.13 5.80 -15.66
N GLN A 323 1.73 5.09 -16.61
CA GLN A 323 1.34 3.73 -16.92
C GLN A 323 1.92 2.74 -15.91
N ALA A 324 3.13 3.01 -15.39
CA ALA A 324 3.80 2.16 -14.42
C ALA A 324 4.34 2.89 -13.18
N ALA A 325 4.33 2.20 -12.05
CA ALA A 325 4.81 2.69 -10.76
C ALA A 325 6.28 3.10 -10.79
N TRP A 326 7.11 2.45 -11.61
CA TRP A 326 8.53 2.80 -11.74
C TRP A 326 8.73 4.22 -12.27
N GLN A 327 7.79 4.75 -13.06
CA GLN A 327 7.84 6.12 -13.59
C GLN A 327 7.65 7.17 -12.49
N ALA A 328 7.12 6.75 -11.33
CA ALA A 328 6.97 7.56 -10.13
C ALA A 328 8.11 7.35 -9.11
N SER A 329 9.23 6.75 -9.51
CA SER A 329 10.41 6.57 -8.66
C SER A 329 11.64 7.17 -9.32
N ALA A 330 12.50 7.82 -8.53
CA ALA A 330 13.77 8.37 -9.02
C ALA A 330 14.79 7.26 -9.34
N TYR A 331 14.74 6.15 -8.59
CA TYR A 331 15.68 5.03 -8.72
C TYR A 331 14.93 3.69 -8.66
N PRO A 332 14.04 3.42 -9.62
CA PRO A 332 13.14 2.28 -9.56
C PRO A 332 13.87 0.95 -9.42
N LYS A 333 13.29 0.05 -8.64
CA LYS A 333 13.74 -1.33 -8.47
C LYS A 333 12.63 -2.27 -8.94
N LEU A 334 12.64 -2.64 -10.22
CA LEU A 334 11.68 -3.61 -10.73
C LEU A 334 12.05 -5.03 -10.27
N PRO A 335 11.07 -5.91 -10.06
CA PRO A 335 11.32 -7.32 -9.75
C PRO A 335 12.21 -7.96 -10.81
N GLY A 336 13.34 -8.56 -10.41
CA GLY A 336 14.26 -9.26 -11.32
C GLY A 336 15.18 -8.38 -12.17
N VAL A 337 14.97 -7.05 -12.21
CA VAL A 337 15.80 -6.14 -13.01
C VAL A 337 16.96 -5.64 -12.18
N VAL A 338 18.18 -6.00 -12.57
CA VAL A 338 19.41 -5.52 -11.91
C VAL A 338 19.70 -4.10 -12.40
N SER A 339 19.67 -3.11 -11.51
CA SER A 339 20.11 -1.76 -11.84
C SER A 339 21.61 -1.74 -12.14
N ALA A 340 22.00 -1.12 -13.25
CA ALA A 340 23.40 -0.96 -13.67
C ALA A 340 24.15 0.08 -12.83
#